data_AF-A0A8C3AXG9-F1
#
_entry.id   AF-A0A8C3AXG9-F1
#
_cell.length_a   1.000
_cell.length_b   1.000
_cell.length_c   1.000
_cell.angle_alpha   90.00
_cell.angle_beta   90.00
_cell.angle_gamma   90.00
#
_symmetry.space_group_name_H-M   'P 1'
#
loop_
_entity.id
_entity.type
_entity.pdbx_description
1 polymer ?
#
loop_
_entity_poly.entity_id
_entity_poly.type
_entity_poly.pdbx_seq_one_letter_code
_entity_poly.pdbx_strand_id
1 'polypeptide(L)'
;LGKPYVCGVCGKAFAQNGNLYMTAHMRIHTGEKPFLCSVCGKGFRQRGTLKTHTMIHTGESTHRCAVCDKRFYKSGALKIHMRSHTGEKPYLCNVCGKSFTASGSLTKHMGAHEGERAHAGKEDSRRRSRV
;
A
#
# COMPACT_ATOMS: atom_id res chain seq x y z
N LEU A 1 19.40 18.83 -13.09
CA LEU A 1 17.93 18.78 -13.24
C LEU A 1 17.28 18.82 -11.86
N GLY A 2 16.87 20.00 -11.39
CA GLY A 2 16.35 20.18 -10.02
C GLY A 2 14.91 19.69 -9.85
N LYS A 3 14.48 19.47 -8.60
CA LYS A 3 13.07 19.26 -8.20
C LYS A 3 12.54 20.56 -7.56
N PRO A 4 12.17 21.59 -8.36
CA PRO A 4 11.87 22.91 -7.81
C PRO A 4 10.52 22.96 -7.05
N TYR A 5 9.67 21.95 -7.21
CA TYR A 5 8.34 21.92 -6.60
C TYR A 5 8.36 21.11 -5.31
N VAL A 6 8.53 21.75 -4.17
CA VAL A 6 8.57 21.10 -2.85
C VAL A 6 7.26 21.31 -2.10
N CYS A 7 6.68 20.24 -1.57
CA CYS A 7 5.43 20.31 -0.83
C CYS A 7 5.72 20.88 0.56
N GLY A 8 5.12 22.02 0.90
CA GLY A 8 5.28 22.63 2.22
C GLY A 8 4.71 21.81 3.39
N VAL A 9 3.84 20.82 3.13
CA VAL A 9 3.21 20.01 4.18
C VAL A 9 4.02 18.75 4.52
N CYS A 10 4.61 18.09 3.52
CA CYS A 10 5.32 16.81 3.73
C CYS A 10 6.73 16.76 3.13
N GLY A 11 7.24 17.87 2.60
CA GLY A 11 8.59 17.97 2.04
C GLY A 11 8.81 17.22 0.72
N LYS A 12 7.79 16.55 0.16
CA LYS A 12 7.93 15.82 -1.10
C LYS A 12 8.22 16.77 -2.27
N ALA A 13 9.25 16.44 -3.04
CA ALA A 13 9.71 17.24 -4.17
C ALA A 13 9.40 16.60 -5.52
N PHE A 14 8.94 17.40 -6.49
CA PHE A 14 8.58 16.99 -7.84
C PHE A 14 9.49 17.65 -8.90
N ALA A 15 9.82 16.91 -9.96
CA ALA A 15 10.64 17.37 -11.07
C ALA A 15 9.81 18.19 -12.09
N GLN A 16 10.28 18.35 -13.35
CA GLN A 16 9.56 19.05 -14.43
C GLN A 16 8.08 18.62 -14.53
N ASN A 17 7.20 19.56 -14.92
CA ASN A 17 5.74 19.49 -14.77
C ASN A 17 5.25 19.40 -13.30
N GLY A 18 6.13 19.69 -12.34
CA GLY A 18 5.86 19.52 -10.91
C GLY A 18 4.80 20.44 -10.34
N ASN A 19 4.40 21.53 -11.00
CA ASN A 19 3.23 22.31 -10.55
C ASN A 19 1.95 21.46 -10.66
N LEU A 20 1.67 20.88 -11.83
CA LEU A 20 0.50 20.01 -12.02
C LEU A 20 0.52 18.81 -11.06
N TYR A 21 1.69 18.18 -10.90
CA TYR A 21 1.84 17.08 -9.95
C TYR A 21 1.71 17.54 -8.50
N MET A 22 2.17 18.74 -8.16
CA MET A 22 2.00 19.35 -6.84
C MET A 22 0.52 19.61 -6.55
N THR A 23 -0.21 20.24 -7.47
CA THR A 23 -1.65 20.46 -7.33
C THR A 23 -2.39 19.14 -7.11
N ALA A 24 -2.10 18.12 -7.93
CA ALA A 24 -2.68 16.80 -7.75
C ALA A 24 -2.27 16.13 -6.43
N HIS A 25 -1.02 16.35 -5.98
CA HIS A 25 -0.49 15.86 -4.71
C HIS A 25 -1.17 16.51 -3.51
N MET A 26 -1.45 17.81 -3.54
CA MET A 26 -2.09 18.53 -2.45
C MET A 26 -3.47 17.96 -2.07
N ARG A 27 -4.16 17.28 -3.01
CA ARG A 27 -5.40 16.53 -2.73
C ARG A 27 -5.25 15.45 -1.65
N ILE A 28 -4.02 15.00 -1.37
CA ILE A 28 -3.72 14.09 -0.27
C ILE A 28 -3.91 14.79 1.08
N HIS A 29 -3.50 16.05 1.17
CA HIS A 29 -3.57 16.87 2.37
C HIS A 29 -4.95 17.49 2.56
N THR A 30 -5.55 18.02 1.49
CA THR A 30 -6.89 18.65 1.55
C THR A 30 -8.02 17.63 1.65
N GLY A 31 -7.77 16.37 1.26
CA GLY A 31 -8.81 15.34 1.20
C GLY A 31 -9.76 15.48 -0.01
N GLU A 32 -9.55 16.47 -0.87
CA GLU A 32 -10.37 16.73 -2.06
C GLU A 32 -10.45 15.49 -2.96
N LYS A 33 -11.66 15.16 -3.42
CA LYS A 33 -11.96 13.98 -4.26
C LYS A 33 -12.80 14.39 -5.48
N PRO A 34 -12.20 15.05 -6.49
CA PRO A 34 -12.95 15.65 -7.59
C PRO A 34 -13.64 14.64 -8.51
N PHE A 35 -13.18 13.38 -8.49
CA PHE A 35 -13.66 12.36 -9.41
C PHE A 35 -14.66 11.47 -8.70
N LEU A 36 -15.95 11.66 -8.97
CA LEU A 36 -17.03 10.89 -8.36
C LEU A 36 -17.43 9.72 -9.25
N CYS A 37 -17.73 8.58 -8.63
CA CYS A 37 -18.36 7.46 -9.31
C CYS A 37 -19.83 7.77 -9.57
N SER A 38 -20.26 7.73 -10.83
CA SER A 38 -21.65 7.95 -11.21
C SER A 38 -22.60 6.86 -10.70
N VAL A 39 -22.09 5.66 -10.40
CA VAL A 39 -22.91 4.53 -9.94
C VAL A 39 -23.15 4.57 -8.43
N CYS A 40 -22.13 4.89 -7.61
CA CYS A 40 -22.23 4.80 -6.15
C CYS A 40 -21.85 6.10 -5.41
N GLY A 41 -21.61 7.19 -6.11
CA GLY A 41 -21.25 8.50 -5.53
C GLY A 41 -19.85 8.57 -4.90
N LYS A 42 -19.11 7.46 -4.82
CA LYS A 42 -17.80 7.42 -4.16
C LYS A 42 -16.77 8.33 -4.85
N GLY A 43 -16.12 9.19 -4.08
CA GLY A 43 -15.12 10.14 -4.59
C GLY A 43 -13.68 9.62 -4.58
N PHE A 44 -12.89 10.04 -5.58
CA PHE A 44 -11.49 9.70 -5.78
C PHE A 44 -10.64 10.94 -6.08
N ARG A 45 -9.36 10.90 -5.64
CA ARG A 45 -8.37 11.98 -5.87
C ARG A 45 -7.84 12.03 -7.31
N GLN A 46 -7.89 10.91 -8.02
CA GLN A 46 -7.31 10.72 -9.36
C GLN A 46 -8.30 10.01 -10.29
N ARG A 47 -8.35 10.45 -11.56
CA ARG A 47 -9.21 9.88 -12.61
C ARG A 47 -8.90 8.41 -12.88
N GLY A 48 -7.61 8.04 -12.93
CA GLY A 48 -7.20 6.64 -13.14
C GLY A 48 -7.74 5.70 -12.07
N THR A 49 -7.76 6.14 -10.80
CA THR A 49 -8.33 5.36 -9.69
C THR A 49 -9.83 5.20 -9.82
N LEU A 50 -10.56 6.26 -10.21
CA LEU A 50 -11.98 6.17 -10.52
C LEU A 50 -12.22 5.17 -11.67
N LYS A 51 -11.47 5.24 -12.77
CA LYS A 51 -11.58 4.30 -13.90
C LYS A 51 -11.36 2.85 -13.45
N THR A 52 -10.38 2.60 -12.59
CA THR A 52 -10.18 1.25 -12.05
C THR A 52 -11.28 0.81 -11.09
N HIS A 53 -11.91 1.76 -10.40
CA HIS A 53 -13.02 1.48 -9.51
C HIS A 53 -14.29 1.16 -10.28
N THR A 54 -14.61 1.87 -11.37
CA THR A 54 -15.86 1.64 -12.12
C THR A 54 -15.94 0.23 -12.70
N MET A 55 -14.80 -0.42 -12.95
CA MET A 55 -14.72 -1.81 -13.35
C MET A 55 -15.37 -2.80 -12.36
N ILE A 56 -15.51 -2.44 -11.07
CA ILE A 56 -16.23 -3.29 -10.11
C ILE A 56 -17.73 -3.32 -10.39
N HIS A 57 -18.27 -2.25 -10.98
CA HIS A 57 -19.69 -2.14 -11.28
C HIS A 57 -20.02 -2.78 -12.62
N THR A 58 -19.10 -2.70 -13.59
CA THR A 58 -19.28 -3.31 -14.92
C THR A 58 -18.90 -4.78 -14.96
N GLY A 59 -18.14 -5.27 -13.97
CA GLY A 59 -17.53 -6.61 -13.99
C GLY A 59 -16.42 -6.76 -15.03
N GLU A 60 -16.07 -5.68 -15.73
CA GLU A 60 -14.97 -5.68 -16.68
C GLU A 60 -13.64 -5.81 -15.94
N SER A 61 -12.72 -6.60 -16.47
CA SER A 61 -11.35 -6.66 -15.96
C SER A 61 -10.37 -6.70 -17.11
N THR A 62 -9.29 -5.95 -17.00
CA THR A 62 -8.25 -5.91 -18.04
C THR A 62 -7.22 -7.03 -17.93
N HIS A 63 -7.16 -7.74 -16.80
CA HIS A 63 -6.10 -8.73 -16.55
C HIS A 63 -6.67 -10.04 -16.01
N ARG A 64 -6.65 -11.10 -16.84
CA ARG A 64 -7.05 -12.45 -16.46
C ARG A 64 -5.83 -13.25 -16.00
N CYS A 65 -5.99 -14.08 -14.95
CA CYS A 65 -5.00 -15.09 -14.62
C CYS A 65 -4.98 -16.19 -15.70
N ALA A 66 -3.77 -16.64 -16.07
CA ALA A 66 -3.62 -17.71 -17.07
C ALA A 66 -3.81 -19.11 -16.47
N VAL A 67 -3.79 -19.24 -15.14
CA VAL A 67 -3.81 -20.52 -14.43
C VAL A 67 -5.17 -20.79 -13.76
N CYS A 68 -5.94 -19.75 -13.46
CA CYS A 68 -7.29 -19.87 -12.90
C CYS A 68 -8.20 -18.75 -13.42
N ASP A 69 -9.49 -18.80 -13.09
CA ASP A 69 -10.47 -17.82 -13.58
C ASP A 69 -10.48 -16.48 -12.83
N LYS A 70 -9.48 -16.21 -11.97
CA LYS A 70 -9.38 -14.95 -11.25
C LYS A 70 -9.04 -13.79 -12.20
N ARG A 71 -9.72 -12.67 -11.96
CA ARG A 71 -9.68 -11.45 -12.77
C ARG A 71 -9.22 -10.27 -11.93
N PHE A 72 -8.43 -9.38 -12.52
CA PHE A 72 -7.80 -8.25 -11.85
C PHE A 72 -7.95 -6.95 -12.65
N TYR A 73 -8.16 -5.86 -11.93
CA TYR A 73 -8.29 -4.51 -12.49
C TYR A 73 -6.92 -3.81 -12.72
N LYS A 74 -5.83 -4.41 -12.21
CA LYS A 74 -4.46 -3.86 -12.31
C LYS A 74 -3.46 -4.99 -12.59
N SER A 75 -2.54 -4.76 -13.52
CA SER A 75 -1.49 -5.73 -13.88
C SER A 75 -0.60 -6.11 -12.69
N GLY A 76 -0.24 -5.16 -11.84
CA GLY A 76 0.54 -5.42 -10.63
C GLY A 76 -0.16 -6.36 -9.63
N ALA A 77 -1.50 -6.29 -9.55
CA ALA A 77 -2.28 -7.20 -8.71
C ALA A 77 -2.27 -8.62 -9.28
N LEU A 78 -2.39 -8.77 -10.61
CA LEU A 78 -2.21 -10.06 -11.27
C LEU A 78 -0.80 -10.61 -11.03
N LYS A 79 0.26 -9.80 -11.19
CA LYS A 79 1.65 -10.24 -10.95
C LYS A 79 1.86 -10.79 -9.54
N ILE A 80 1.34 -10.09 -8.52
CA ILE A 80 1.40 -10.57 -7.14
C ILE A 80 0.58 -11.85 -6.97
N HIS A 81 -0.61 -11.93 -7.58
CA HIS A 81 -1.44 -13.13 -7.54
C HIS A 81 -0.74 -14.34 -8.18
N MET A 82 -0.01 -14.18 -9.28
CA MET A 82 0.72 -15.28 -9.92
C MET A 82 1.69 -15.98 -8.98
N ARG A 83 2.21 -15.27 -7.97
CA ARG A 83 3.06 -15.85 -6.91
C ARG A 83 2.35 -16.89 -6.04
N SER A 84 1.02 -16.86 -5.98
CA SER A 84 0.25 -17.91 -5.31
C SER A 84 0.24 -19.24 -6.08
N HIS A 85 0.49 -19.21 -7.40
CA HIS A 85 0.65 -20.41 -8.21
C HIS A 85 2.09 -20.92 -8.20
N THR A 86 3.08 -20.03 -8.15
CA THR A 86 4.51 -20.42 -8.15
C THR A 86 5.08 -20.67 -6.76
N GLY A 87 4.43 -20.18 -5.70
CA GLY A 87 4.95 -20.20 -4.33
C GLY A 87 6.01 -19.14 -4.02
N GLU A 88 6.34 -18.25 -4.97
CA GLU A 88 7.37 -17.21 -4.79
C GLU A 88 7.01 -16.25 -3.64
N LYS A 89 7.90 -16.12 -2.66
CA LYS A 89 7.74 -15.23 -1.50
C LYS A 89 8.97 -14.34 -1.34
N PRO A 90 9.13 -13.29 -2.16
CA PRO A 90 10.38 -12.54 -2.24
C PRO A 90 10.59 -11.56 -1.07
N TYR A 91 9.58 -11.35 -0.21
CA TYR A 91 9.66 -10.40 0.89
C TYR A 91 9.89 -11.15 2.20
N LEU A 92 11.13 -11.14 2.69
CA LEU A 92 11.54 -11.82 3.92
C LEU A 92 11.42 -10.90 5.14
N CYS A 93 10.85 -11.41 6.22
CA CYS A 93 10.97 -10.81 7.55
C CYS A 93 12.35 -11.13 8.13
N ASN A 94 13.17 -10.11 8.38
CA ASN A 94 14.48 -10.26 8.99
C ASN A 94 14.43 -10.53 10.51
N VAL A 95 13.27 -10.40 11.16
CA VAL A 95 13.11 -10.68 12.59
C VAL A 95 12.82 -12.16 12.84
N CYS A 96 11.88 -12.76 12.10
CA CYS A 96 11.43 -14.14 12.34
C CYS A 96 11.57 -15.08 11.13
N GLY A 97 12.16 -14.62 10.03
CA GLY A 97 12.41 -15.44 8.83
C GLY A 97 11.16 -15.75 7.99
N LYS A 98 9.96 -15.28 8.37
CA LYS A 98 8.73 -15.49 7.58
C LYS A 98 8.79 -14.72 6.25
N SER A 99 8.44 -15.40 5.15
CA SER A 99 8.41 -14.80 3.81
C SER A 99 6.99 -14.55 3.30
N PHE A 100 6.83 -13.49 2.51
CA PHE A 100 5.55 -13.00 1.99
C PHE A 100 5.59 -12.80 0.48
N THR A 101 4.42 -12.91 -0.16
CA THR A 101 4.24 -12.72 -1.62
C THR A 101 4.17 -11.24 -2.04
N ALA A 102 3.91 -10.32 -1.09
CA ALA A 102 3.77 -8.89 -1.32
C ALA A 102 4.43 -8.07 -0.19
N SER A 103 5.03 -6.93 -0.53
CA SER A 103 5.68 -6.03 0.43
C SER A 103 4.71 -5.49 1.49
N GLY A 104 3.49 -5.13 1.09
CA GLY A 104 2.47 -4.65 2.02
C GLY A 104 2.08 -5.69 3.08
N SER A 105 2.14 -6.99 2.74
CA SER A 105 1.92 -8.07 3.71
C SER A 105 3.07 -8.14 4.72
N LEU A 106 4.31 -7.98 4.27
CA LEU A 106 5.47 -7.87 5.14
C LEU A 106 5.37 -6.63 6.05
N THR A 107 5.02 -5.46 5.53
CA THR A 107 4.86 -4.23 6.33
C THR A 107 3.82 -4.41 7.44
N LYS A 108 2.66 -5.00 7.13
CA LYS A 108 1.64 -5.31 8.15
C LYS A 108 2.16 -6.30 9.19
N HIS A 109 2.91 -7.32 8.75
CA HIS A 109 3.53 -8.27 9.65
C HIS A 109 4.57 -7.61 10.57
N MET A 110 5.38 -6.68 10.06
CA MET A 110 6.36 -5.96 10.88
C MET A 110 5.72 -5.17 12.02
N GLY A 111 4.52 -4.62 11.82
CA GLY A 111 3.78 -3.95 12.90
C GLY A 111 3.43 -4.88 14.09
N ALA A 112 3.36 -6.20 13.88
CA ALA A 112 3.16 -7.15 14.98
C ALA A 112 4.41 -7.27 15.87
N HIS A 113 5.62 -7.24 15.29
CA HIS A 113 6.88 -7.28 16.05
C HIS A 113 7.07 -6.03 16.93
N GLU A 114 6.60 -4.87 16.47
CA GLU A 114 6.63 -3.64 17.26
C GLU A 114 5.70 -3.72 18.48
N GLY A 115 4.55 -4.40 18.37
CA GLY A 115 3.66 -4.68 19.49
C GLY A 115 4.19 -5.75 20.45
N GLU A 116 4.87 -6.78 19.94
CA GLU A 116 5.46 -7.85 20.76
C GLU A 116 6.65 -7.36 21.61
N ARG A 117 7.44 -6.39 21.10
CA ARG A 117 8.55 -5.78 21.85
C ARG A 117 8.10 -4.93 23.05
N ALA A 118 6.86 -4.44 23.06
CA ALA A 118 6.33 -3.62 24.16
C ALA A 118 5.94 -4.44 25.41
N HIS A 119 5.70 -5.75 25.27
CA HIS A 119 5.36 -6.65 26.38
C HIS A 119 6.58 -7.28 27.07
N ALA A 120 7.73 -7.34 26.40
CA ALA A 120 8.96 -7.91 26.96
C ALA A 120 9.69 -6.99 27.96
N GLY A 121 9.28 -5.72 28.10
CA GLY A 121 9.92 -4.73 28.97
C GLY A 121 9.42 -4.68 30.42
N LYS A 122 8.62 -5.65 30.89
CA LYS A 122 8.02 -5.65 32.24
C LYS A 122 8.27 -6.92 33.06
N GLU A 123 9.30 -7.71 32.75
CA GLU A 123 9.70 -8.86 33.58
C GLU A 123 11.17 -8.81 34.02
N ASP A 124 11.63 -7.66 34.51
CA ASP A 124 12.94 -7.60 35.20
C ASP A 124 12.91 -6.68 36.43
N SER A 125 12.05 -7.00 37.41
CA SER A 125 12.06 -6.32 38.73
C SER A 125 11.55 -7.16 39.91
N ARG A 126 11.66 -8.50 39.87
CA ARG A 126 11.46 -9.34 41.06
C ARG A 126 12.41 -10.54 41.13
N ARG A 127 13.66 -10.29 41.54
CA ARG A 127 14.40 -11.21 42.44
C ARG A 127 15.69 -10.56 42.98
N ARG A 128 15.56 -9.83 44.10
CA ARG A 128 16.64 -9.68 45.09
C ARG A 128 16.02 -9.72 46.48
N SER A 129 16.22 -10.84 47.20
CA SER A 129 16.33 -10.97 48.67
C SER A 129 16.28 -12.45 49.08
N ARG A 130 17.18 -12.83 50.01
CA ARG A 130 17.65 -14.17 50.44
C ARG A 130 18.75 -14.72 49.54
N VAL A 131 20.01 -14.84 49.97
CA VAL A 131 20.62 -14.94 51.32
C VAL A 131 21.69 -13.87 51.49
#